data_AF-A0A8T5GUS2-F1
#
_entry.id   AF-A0A8T5GUS2-F1
#
_cell.length_a   1.000
_cell.length_b   1.000
_cell.length_c   1.000
_cell.angle_alpha   90.00
_cell.angle_beta   90.00
_cell.angle_gamma   90.00
#
_symmetry.space_group_name_H-M   'P 1'
#
loop_
_entity.id
_entity.type
_entity.pdbx_description
1 polymer ?
#
loop_
_entity_poly.entity_id
_entity_poly.type
_entity_poly.pdbx_seq_one_letter_code
_entity_poly.pdbx_strand_id
1 'polypeptide(L)'
;MVSGRRNARPSYNSVTLVVMLLLSSWSAALTAAETPGNAAESEVSWDKSGSVDSGWMQLTTSEGDDPAVVTQAYADWNLEFAPGAEVSNVTLQVHVNGSDGLMIDSPLLLAEDTADRLFDFSGYGMLGALDSFDGFNPYADRLAPNTASAAGWTLPSTATISNLTIEALAPADPIAFFNTVNLSDIHSAQHPDDGQLYLGIENSVYVLDANNNPEIIDSFTLDETMGDIVDIEIGPNGNIHIATTSGQFQMISRADGTLQPGLASLGIDGLALFGVFASGIFAVYNNGSLYQYDLIASEWDLKVSNGDTTTLWFGITEVYGMHEQSDVLYLATNNGVPRYDLNSDSPLEAWGTGFSSTQNVLHSDIIT
;
A
#
# COMPACT_ATOMS: atom_id res chain seq x y z
N MET A 1 14.31 94.11 -69.63
CA MET A 1 14.00 92.67 -69.73
C MET A 1 13.62 92.18 -68.35
N VAL A 2 12.39 91.66 -68.15
CA VAL A 2 11.91 90.65 -67.17
C VAL A 2 10.37 90.63 -67.38
N SER A 3 9.81 89.77 -68.23
CA SER A 3 9.43 88.36 -68.00
C SER A 3 8.31 88.18 -66.96
N GLY A 4 7.07 88.01 -67.45
CA GLY A 4 5.89 87.69 -66.64
C GLY A 4 5.89 86.27 -66.07
N ARG A 5 5.07 86.06 -65.03
CA ARG A 5 4.78 84.74 -64.45
C ARG A 5 3.30 84.41 -64.58
N ARG A 6 3.02 83.23 -65.16
CA ARG A 6 1.69 82.60 -65.20
C ARG A 6 1.46 81.77 -63.92
N ASN A 7 0.21 81.68 -63.51
CA ASN A 7 -0.30 80.85 -62.42
C ASN A 7 -0.33 79.36 -62.77
N ALA A 8 -0.21 78.49 -61.75
CA ALA A 8 -0.70 77.11 -61.80
C ALA A 8 -1.31 76.74 -60.43
N ARG A 9 -2.58 76.32 -60.42
CA ARG A 9 -3.27 75.71 -59.27
C ARG A 9 -3.00 74.19 -59.29
N PRO A 10 -2.80 73.51 -58.15
CA PRO A 10 -2.72 72.05 -58.14
C PRO A 10 -4.13 71.44 -58.21
N SER A 11 -4.34 70.50 -59.14
CA SER A 11 -5.50 69.61 -59.17
C SER A 11 -5.23 68.42 -58.26
N TYR A 12 -6.10 68.17 -57.28
CA TYR A 12 -6.06 66.91 -56.52
C TYR A 12 -6.59 65.79 -57.41
N ASN A 13 -5.74 64.81 -57.75
CA ASN A 13 -6.11 63.66 -58.56
C ASN A 13 -7.08 62.75 -57.78
N SER A 14 -8.19 62.35 -58.41
CA SER A 14 -9.22 61.47 -57.83
C SER A 14 -8.67 60.12 -57.34
N VAL A 15 -7.53 59.67 -57.88
CA VAL A 15 -6.83 58.46 -57.43
C VAL A 15 -6.32 58.61 -56.00
N THR A 16 -5.83 59.78 -55.61
CA THR A 16 -5.34 60.04 -54.25
C THR A 16 -6.47 59.98 -53.24
N LEU A 17 -7.66 60.45 -53.62
CA LEU A 17 -8.85 60.42 -52.76
C LEU A 17 -9.36 58.99 -52.56
N VAL A 18 -9.35 58.17 -53.62
CA VAL A 18 -9.76 56.75 -53.57
C VAL A 18 -8.80 55.93 -52.71
N VAL A 19 -7.49 56.18 -52.81
CA VAL A 19 -6.49 55.53 -51.95
C VAL A 19 -6.70 55.95 -50.48
N MET A 20 -7.04 57.20 -50.22
CA MET A 20 -7.32 57.68 -48.85
C MET A 20 -8.59 57.05 -48.26
N LEU A 21 -9.63 56.83 -49.08
CA LEU A 21 -10.87 56.14 -48.70
C LEU A 21 -10.67 54.62 -48.47
N LEU A 22 -9.77 53.98 -49.23
CA LEU A 22 -9.38 52.58 -49.01
C LEU A 22 -8.52 52.41 -47.76
N LEU A 23 -7.66 53.38 -47.45
CA LEU A 23 -6.87 53.37 -46.22
C LEU A 23 -7.74 53.63 -44.97
N SER A 24 -8.81 54.42 -45.09
CA SER A 24 -9.74 54.67 -43.97
C SER A 24 -10.67 53.49 -43.69
N SER A 25 -10.99 52.65 -44.68
CA SER A 25 -11.78 51.43 -44.45
C SER A 25 -10.97 50.32 -43.75
N TRP A 26 -9.64 50.33 -43.86
CA TRP A 26 -8.76 49.45 -43.08
C TRP A 26 -8.57 49.90 -41.63
N SER A 27 -8.79 51.18 -41.31
CA SER A 27 -8.73 51.66 -39.92
C SER A 27 -9.79 51.01 -39.03
N ALA A 28 -11.01 50.83 -39.57
CA ALA A 28 -12.12 50.19 -38.87
C ALA A 28 -11.91 48.67 -38.68
N ALA A 29 -11.09 48.04 -39.53
CA ALA A 29 -10.73 46.63 -39.39
C ALA A 29 -9.62 46.41 -38.34
N LEU A 30 -8.72 47.38 -38.13
CA LEU A 30 -7.70 47.30 -37.07
C LEU A 30 -8.29 47.52 -35.66
N THR A 31 -9.35 48.31 -35.50
CA THR A 31 -10.03 48.48 -34.20
C THR A 31 -10.85 47.27 -33.76
N ALA A 32 -11.07 46.29 -34.65
CA ALA A 32 -11.76 45.04 -34.32
C ALA A 32 -10.79 43.93 -33.84
N ALA A 33 -9.49 44.22 -33.81
CA ALA A 33 -8.44 43.29 -33.38
C ALA A 33 -7.66 43.86 -32.19
N GLU A 34 -8.36 44.31 -31.15
CA GLU A 34 -7.74 44.52 -29.85
C GLU A 34 -7.89 43.26 -29.00
N THR A 35 -6.79 42.52 -28.90
CA THR A 35 -6.56 41.52 -27.84
C THR A 35 -6.55 42.22 -26.48
N PRO A 36 -7.17 41.64 -25.43
CA PRO A 36 -7.23 42.27 -24.11
C PRO A 36 -5.85 42.19 -23.46
N GLY A 37 -5.10 43.29 -23.50
CA GLY A 37 -3.73 43.30 -22.98
C GLY A 37 -3.04 44.64 -23.10
N ASN A 38 -3.74 45.71 -22.70
CA ASN A 38 -3.20 46.98 -22.16
C ASN A 38 -4.27 48.07 -22.33
N ALA A 39 -5.30 48.03 -21.48
CA ALA A 39 -6.15 49.18 -21.27
C ALA A 39 -5.57 49.99 -20.09
N ALA A 40 -5.20 51.24 -20.35
CA ALA A 40 -5.11 52.27 -19.31
C ALA A 40 -6.42 52.27 -18.52
N GLU A 41 -6.35 52.24 -17.18
CA GLU A 41 -7.46 52.24 -16.21
C GLU A 41 -8.84 52.10 -16.87
N SER A 42 -9.15 50.86 -17.25
CA SER A 42 -10.40 50.53 -17.93
C SER A 42 -11.55 50.82 -16.97
N GLU A 43 -12.39 51.78 -17.33
CA GLU A 43 -13.71 51.93 -16.75
C GLU A 43 -14.40 50.56 -16.85
N VAL A 44 -14.63 49.90 -15.71
CA VAL A 44 -15.27 48.59 -15.68
C VAL A 44 -16.74 48.79 -16.07
N SER A 45 -17.04 48.57 -17.35
CA SER A 45 -18.40 48.65 -17.89
C SER A 45 -19.11 47.32 -17.63
N TRP A 46 -20.02 47.33 -16.67
CA TRP A 46 -20.89 46.19 -16.39
C TRP A 46 -22.11 46.19 -17.31
N ASP A 47 -22.47 45.02 -17.84
CA ASP A 47 -23.71 44.84 -18.58
C ASP A 47 -24.93 45.02 -17.66
N LYS A 48 -26.07 45.46 -18.23
CA LYS A 48 -27.31 45.71 -17.47
C LYS A 48 -27.94 44.45 -16.86
N SER A 49 -27.51 43.28 -17.30
CA SER A 49 -27.92 41.96 -16.81
C SER A 49 -26.91 40.92 -17.30
N GLY A 50 -26.68 39.87 -16.51
CA GLY A 50 -25.80 38.78 -16.90
C GLY A 50 -25.96 37.56 -16.00
N SER A 51 -25.18 36.53 -16.27
CA SER A 51 -25.02 35.35 -15.42
C SER A 51 -23.53 35.12 -15.22
N VAL A 52 -23.13 34.82 -13.98
CA VAL A 52 -21.75 34.47 -13.65
C VAL A 52 -21.75 33.03 -13.17
N ASP A 53 -20.90 32.21 -13.79
CA ASP A 53 -20.53 30.89 -13.30
C ASP A 53 -19.05 30.95 -12.95
N SER A 54 -18.72 30.71 -11.68
CA SER A 54 -17.32 30.69 -11.23
C SER A 54 -16.57 29.45 -11.70
N GLY A 55 -17.29 28.42 -12.17
CA GLY A 55 -16.76 27.07 -12.30
C GLY A 55 -16.31 26.50 -10.95
N TRP A 56 -15.49 25.45 -11.00
CA TRP A 56 -14.84 24.91 -9.82
C TRP A 56 -13.66 25.78 -9.42
N MET A 57 -13.68 26.26 -8.19
CA MET A 57 -12.56 26.95 -7.57
C MET A 57 -12.17 26.23 -6.29
N GLN A 58 -10.87 26.02 -6.12
CA GLN A 58 -10.33 25.45 -4.89
C GLN A 58 -9.94 26.60 -3.95
N LEU A 59 -10.56 26.64 -2.78
CA LEU A 59 -10.17 27.55 -1.71
C LEU A 59 -9.09 26.88 -0.87
N THR A 60 -7.95 27.54 -0.71
CA THR A 60 -6.87 27.10 0.18
C THR A 60 -6.90 27.97 1.41
N THR A 61 -6.89 27.35 2.59
CA THR A 61 -6.90 28.09 3.85
C THR A 61 -5.51 28.61 4.16
N SER A 62 -5.43 29.86 4.65
CA SER A 62 -4.15 30.52 4.91
C SER A 62 -3.48 30.10 6.23
N GLU A 63 -4.22 29.44 7.14
CA GLU A 63 -3.78 29.00 8.48
C GLU A 63 -4.59 27.74 8.89
N GLY A 64 -4.16 27.01 9.93
CA GLY A 64 -4.97 25.94 10.56
C GLY A 64 -4.78 24.49 10.05
N ASP A 65 -3.80 24.24 9.18
CA ASP A 65 -3.39 22.87 8.80
C ASP A 65 -2.37 22.26 9.80
N ASP A 66 -2.05 22.97 10.88
CA ASP A 66 -1.17 22.47 11.94
C ASP A 66 -1.99 22.05 13.17
N PRO A 67 -2.09 20.75 13.48
CA PRO A 67 -2.83 20.26 14.65
C PRO A 67 -2.25 20.74 15.99
N ALA A 68 -1.04 21.31 16.02
CA ALA A 68 -0.46 21.94 17.21
C ALA A 68 -0.95 23.38 17.44
N VAL A 69 -1.57 24.00 16.44
CA VAL A 69 -2.04 25.39 16.48
C VAL A 69 -3.56 25.42 16.49
N VAL A 70 -4.14 25.77 17.63
CA VAL A 70 -5.61 25.89 17.82
C VAL A 70 -6.13 27.21 17.22
N THR A 71 -5.89 27.43 15.94
CA THR A 71 -6.41 28.57 15.18
C THR A 71 -7.31 28.07 14.08
N GLN A 72 -8.50 28.67 13.95
CA GLN A 72 -9.43 28.31 12.89
C GLN A 72 -8.87 28.72 11.53
N ALA A 73 -8.88 27.77 10.60
CA ALA A 73 -8.57 28.00 9.21
C ALA A 73 -9.64 28.86 8.54
N TYR A 74 -9.23 29.84 7.73
CA TYR A 74 -10.15 30.64 6.91
C TYR A 74 -9.61 30.82 5.50
N ALA A 75 -10.51 31.07 4.56
CA ALA A 75 -10.21 31.42 3.19
C ALA A 75 -11.24 32.43 2.71
N ASP A 76 -10.78 33.48 2.04
CA ASP A 76 -11.64 34.51 1.49
C ASP A 76 -12.09 34.11 0.08
N TRP A 77 -13.40 34.14 -0.15
CA TRP A 77 -13.97 33.92 -1.47
C TRP A 77 -14.58 35.22 -2.00
N ASN A 78 -13.80 35.96 -2.79
CA ASN A 78 -14.24 37.23 -3.35
C ASN A 78 -15.00 37.00 -4.66
N LEU A 79 -16.26 37.42 -4.68
CA LEU A 79 -17.10 37.49 -5.88
C LEU A 79 -17.38 38.96 -6.22
N GLU A 80 -17.01 39.37 -7.43
CA GLU A 80 -17.22 40.75 -7.89
C GLU A 80 -18.55 40.89 -8.64
N PHE A 81 -19.35 41.86 -8.22
CA PHE A 81 -20.62 42.20 -8.85
C PHE A 81 -20.68 43.69 -9.19
N ALA A 82 -21.48 44.05 -10.21
CA ALA A 82 -21.70 45.45 -10.55
C ALA A 82 -22.32 46.23 -9.36
N PRO A 83 -21.90 47.47 -9.09
CA PRO A 83 -22.48 48.27 -8.01
C PRO A 83 -24.00 48.44 -8.17
N GLY A 84 -24.76 48.07 -7.12
CA GLY A 84 -26.23 48.13 -7.13
C GLY A 84 -26.92 47.02 -7.93
N ALA A 85 -26.18 45.99 -8.36
CA ALA A 85 -26.78 44.80 -8.96
C ALA A 85 -27.61 44.02 -7.94
N GLU A 86 -28.79 43.57 -8.36
CA GLU A 86 -29.58 42.61 -7.63
C GLU A 86 -29.15 41.20 -8.05
N VAL A 87 -28.53 40.46 -7.13
CA VAL A 87 -28.15 39.07 -7.36
C VAL A 87 -29.36 38.19 -7.03
N SER A 88 -29.80 37.39 -8.00
CA SER A 88 -30.90 36.44 -7.83
C SER A 88 -30.53 35.08 -8.42
N ASN A 89 -31.23 34.02 -8.00
CA ASN A 89 -31.03 32.65 -8.48
C ASN A 89 -29.61 32.10 -8.25
N VAL A 90 -29.09 32.25 -7.03
CA VAL A 90 -27.77 31.74 -6.62
C VAL A 90 -27.86 30.25 -6.32
N THR A 91 -26.94 29.48 -6.88
CA THR A 91 -26.72 28.07 -6.52
C THR A 91 -25.29 27.89 -6.04
N LEU A 92 -25.10 27.18 -4.92
CA LEU A 92 -23.81 26.80 -4.38
C LEU A 92 -23.59 25.31 -4.56
N GLN A 93 -22.41 24.92 -5.02
CA GLN A 93 -21.95 23.53 -5.06
C GLN A 93 -20.63 23.43 -4.32
N VAL A 94 -20.51 22.41 -3.48
CA VAL A 94 -19.29 22.10 -2.74
C VAL A 94 -18.81 20.75 -3.22
N HIS A 95 -17.54 20.67 -3.64
CA HIS A 95 -16.90 19.44 -4.06
C HIS A 95 -15.79 19.09 -3.08
N VAL A 96 -15.74 17.81 -2.72
CA VAL A 96 -14.73 17.22 -1.86
C VAL A 96 -14.30 15.88 -2.44
N ASN A 97 -13.03 15.55 -2.27
CA ASN A 97 -12.44 14.28 -2.67
C ASN A 97 -11.37 13.84 -1.68
N GLY A 98 -11.74 12.98 -0.73
CA GLY A 98 -10.83 12.46 0.28
C GLY A 98 -9.65 11.66 -0.29
N SER A 99 -9.82 10.94 -1.40
CA SER A 99 -8.72 10.16 -1.99
C SER A 99 -7.59 11.04 -2.54
N ASP A 100 -7.94 12.26 -2.95
CA ASP A 100 -7.00 13.24 -3.50
C ASP A 100 -6.64 14.33 -2.48
N GLY A 101 -7.02 14.14 -1.20
CA GLY A 101 -6.76 15.08 -0.11
C GLY A 101 -7.58 16.38 -0.14
N LEU A 102 -8.59 16.49 -1.00
CA LEU A 102 -9.50 17.65 -1.05
C LEU A 102 -10.60 17.48 0.01
N MET A 103 -10.27 17.78 1.26
CA MET A 103 -11.13 17.63 2.43
C MET A 103 -11.01 18.83 3.35
N ILE A 104 -12.02 19.06 4.19
CA ILE A 104 -12.03 20.18 5.14
C ILE A 104 -12.78 19.80 6.41
N ASP A 105 -12.22 20.11 7.58
CA ASP A 105 -12.86 19.85 8.87
C ASP A 105 -13.89 20.93 9.22
N SER A 106 -15.13 20.50 9.45
CA SER A 106 -16.22 21.30 10.00
C SER A 106 -16.42 22.66 9.32
N PRO A 107 -16.51 22.73 7.97
CA PRO A 107 -16.55 23.99 7.24
C PRO A 107 -17.80 24.83 7.54
N LEU A 108 -17.60 26.14 7.55
CA LEU A 108 -18.66 27.14 7.68
C LEU A 108 -18.40 28.28 6.68
N LEU A 109 -19.32 28.47 5.74
CA LEU A 109 -19.29 29.57 4.78
C LEU A 109 -20.31 30.63 5.19
N LEU A 110 -19.82 31.85 5.37
CA LEU A 110 -20.59 33.02 5.80
C LEU A 110 -20.46 34.13 4.77
N ALA A 111 -21.52 34.91 4.57
CA ALA A 111 -21.41 36.20 3.91
C ALA A 111 -20.86 37.23 4.92
N GLU A 112 -19.73 37.88 4.62
CA GLU A 112 -19.06 38.81 5.55
C GLU A 112 -19.96 39.99 5.94
N ASP A 113 -20.64 40.60 4.96
CA ASP A 113 -21.43 41.83 5.16
C ASP A 113 -22.75 41.60 5.91
N THR A 114 -23.38 40.44 5.72
CA THR A 114 -24.71 40.14 6.28
C THR A 114 -24.67 39.14 7.43
N ALA A 115 -23.54 38.44 7.61
CA ALA A 115 -23.37 37.28 8.49
C ALA A 115 -24.33 36.12 8.20
N ASP A 116 -24.89 36.05 6.99
CA ASP A 116 -25.74 34.93 6.56
C ASP A 116 -24.91 33.66 6.40
N ARG A 117 -25.42 32.54 6.93
CA ARG A 117 -24.82 31.20 6.76
C ARG A 117 -25.20 30.64 5.39
N LEU A 118 -24.23 30.60 4.48
CA LEU A 118 -24.42 30.09 3.11
C LEU A 118 -24.23 28.57 3.05
N PHE A 119 -23.35 28.03 3.88
CA PHE A 119 -23.14 26.59 4.06
C PHE A 119 -22.62 26.34 5.48
N ASP A 120 -23.22 25.39 6.19
CA ASP A 120 -22.87 25.09 7.58
C ASP A 120 -22.76 23.58 7.77
N PHE A 121 -21.53 23.11 7.93
CA PHE A 121 -21.20 21.73 8.32
C PHE A 121 -20.43 21.72 9.65
N SER A 122 -20.58 22.77 10.46
CA SER A 122 -19.88 22.89 11.73
C SER A 122 -20.32 21.79 12.71
N GLY A 123 -19.35 21.13 13.34
CA GLY A 123 -19.60 20.09 14.35
C GLY A 123 -19.88 18.69 13.81
N TYR A 124 -19.83 18.48 12.49
CA TYR A 124 -19.97 17.16 11.85
C TYR A 124 -18.62 16.55 11.43
N GLY A 125 -17.50 17.18 11.79
CA GLY A 125 -16.16 16.68 11.50
C GLY A 125 -15.76 16.91 10.05
N MET A 126 -14.93 16.00 9.54
CA MET A 126 -14.30 16.14 8.22
C MET A 126 -15.31 15.90 7.08
N LEU A 127 -15.40 16.87 6.17
CA LEU A 127 -16.14 16.76 4.92
C LEU A 127 -15.19 16.30 3.82
N GLY A 128 -15.47 15.14 3.21
CA GLY A 128 -14.69 14.59 2.10
C GLY A 128 -13.92 13.32 2.41
N ALA A 129 -13.57 13.10 3.67
CA ALA A 129 -13.00 11.87 4.19
C ALA A 129 -13.52 11.67 5.62
N LEU A 130 -13.82 10.43 6.00
CA LEU A 130 -14.24 10.08 7.35
C LEU A 130 -13.47 8.83 7.76
N ASP A 131 -12.96 8.84 9.00
CA ASP A 131 -12.20 7.75 9.61
C ASP A 131 -13.06 6.82 10.48
N SER A 132 -14.32 7.20 10.71
CA SER A 132 -15.23 6.53 11.64
C SER A 132 -16.69 6.72 11.23
N PHE A 133 -17.57 5.88 11.81
CA PHE A 133 -19.03 6.08 11.70
C PHE A 133 -19.49 7.11 12.74
N ASP A 134 -20.62 7.76 12.45
CA ASP A 134 -21.32 8.62 13.41
C ASP A 134 -21.66 7.80 14.68
N GLY A 135 -21.18 8.27 15.82
CA GLY A 135 -21.45 7.65 17.12
C GLY A 135 -20.53 6.48 17.46
N PHE A 136 -21.05 5.48 18.16
CA PHE A 136 -20.26 4.32 18.58
C PHE A 136 -20.10 3.34 17.42
N ASN A 137 -18.87 2.83 17.22
CA ASN A 137 -18.60 1.78 16.25
C ASN A 137 -19.49 0.55 16.56
N PRO A 138 -20.45 0.19 15.69
CA PRO A 138 -21.35 -0.94 15.95
C PRO A 138 -20.63 -2.30 15.91
N TYR A 139 -19.39 -2.32 15.41
CA TYR A 139 -18.51 -3.48 15.39
C TYR A 139 -17.56 -3.55 16.59
N ALA A 140 -17.73 -2.69 17.60
CA ALA A 140 -16.97 -2.76 18.84
C ALA A 140 -17.33 -3.98 19.71
N ASP A 141 -18.48 -4.63 19.47
CA ASP A 141 -18.92 -5.81 20.20
C ASP A 141 -18.93 -7.06 19.29
N ARG A 142 -18.27 -8.11 19.76
CA ARG A 142 -18.00 -9.37 19.04
C ARG A 142 -19.23 -10.26 18.92
N LEU A 143 -20.33 -9.89 19.56
CA LEU A 143 -21.56 -10.70 19.65
C LEU A 143 -22.73 -10.19 18.81
N ALA A 144 -22.54 -9.15 17.99
CA ALA A 144 -23.60 -8.58 17.14
C ALA A 144 -23.28 -8.68 15.63
N PRO A 145 -23.17 -9.90 15.06
CA PRO A 145 -22.50 -10.10 13.77
C PRO A 145 -23.29 -9.68 12.52
N ASN A 146 -24.57 -9.32 12.61
CA ASN A 146 -25.44 -9.40 11.42
C ASN A 146 -26.22 -8.13 11.04
N THR A 147 -26.17 -7.06 11.83
CA THR A 147 -26.91 -5.82 11.52
C THR A 147 -26.22 -4.59 12.10
N ALA A 148 -25.58 -3.79 11.25
CA ALA A 148 -25.01 -2.50 11.63
C ALA A 148 -25.95 -1.34 11.27
N SER A 149 -27.19 -1.38 11.79
CA SER A 149 -28.19 -0.31 11.53
C SER A 149 -27.79 1.06 12.12
N ALA A 150 -26.73 1.09 12.93
CA ALA A 150 -26.18 2.29 13.55
C ALA A 150 -24.86 2.77 12.89
N ALA A 151 -24.32 2.05 11.91
CA ALA A 151 -23.20 2.55 11.10
C ALA A 151 -23.74 3.56 10.08
N GLY A 152 -23.42 4.83 10.24
CA GLY A 152 -23.84 5.88 9.32
C GLY A 152 -22.81 7.00 9.25
N TRP A 153 -22.97 7.85 8.24
CA TRP A 153 -22.25 9.10 8.11
C TRP A 153 -23.26 10.21 7.87
N THR A 154 -23.03 11.36 8.49
CA THR A 154 -23.87 12.53 8.26
C THR A 154 -23.42 13.21 6.98
N LEU A 155 -24.36 13.34 6.03
CA LEU A 155 -24.14 14.04 4.77
C LEU A 155 -25.13 15.21 4.66
N PRO A 156 -24.76 16.30 3.95
CA PRO A 156 -25.72 17.34 3.61
C PRO A 156 -26.93 16.76 2.88
N SER A 157 -28.14 17.23 3.22
CA SER A 157 -29.41 16.65 2.72
C SER A 157 -29.59 16.65 1.20
N THR A 158 -28.81 17.46 0.48
CA THR A 158 -28.82 17.57 -0.98
C THR A 158 -27.50 17.09 -1.61
N ALA A 159 -26.66 16.38 -0.85
CA ALA A 159 -25.42 15.82 -1.36
C ALA A 159 -25.70 14.74 -2.42
N THR A 160 -24.93 14.76 -3.49
CA THR A 160 -24.90 13.67 -4.49
C THR A 160 -23.56 12.97 -4.35
N ILE A 161 -23.59 11.68 -4.00
CA ILE A 161 -22.38 10.86 -3.90
C ILE A 161 -22.07 10.30 -5.28
N SER A 162 -20.98 10.77 -5.88
CA SER A 162 -20.51 10.25 -7.17
C SER A 162 -19.75 8.93 -7.02
N ASN A 163 -18.90 8.84 -5.98
CA ASN A 163 -18.14 7.65 -5.64
C ASN A 163 -18.04 7.55 -4.12
N LEU A 164 -18.08 6.33 -3.60
CA LEU A 164 -17.85 6.00 -2.21
C LEU A 164 -16.79 4.89 -2.15
N THR A 165 -15.59 5.25 -1.71
CA THR A 165 -14.52 4.30 -1.41
C THR A 165 -14.53 4.01 0.09
N ILE A 166 -14.52 2.73 0.46
CA ILE A 166 -14.42 2.30 1.86
C ILE A 166 -13.14 1.52 2.00
N GLU A 167 -12.24 2.03 2.84
CA GLU A 167 -11.03 1.33 3.27
C GLU A 167 -11.25 0.88 4.71
N ALA A 168 -11.34 -0.43 4.91
CA ALA A 168 -11.50 -1.03 6.22
C ALA A 168 -10.31 -1.94 6.49
N LEU A 169 -9.61 -1.67 7.59
CA LEU A 169 -8.74 -2.65 8.21
C LEU A 169 -9.66 -3.58 9.01
N ALA A 170 -9.68 -4.87 8.67
CA ALA A 170 -10.39 -5.89 9.43
C ALA A 170 -9.35 -6.74 10.15
N PRO A 171 -8.98 -6.40 11.41
CA PRO A 171 -8.13 -7.26 12.20
C PRO A 171 -8.78 -8.65 12.33
N ALA A 172 -8.00 -9.71 12.17
CA ALA A 172 -8.48 -11.06 12.38
C ALA A 172 -8.93 -11.21 13.84
N ASP A 173 -10.22 -11.41 14.08
CA ASP A 173 -10.74 -11.58 15.45
C ASP A 173 -10.42 -13.00 15.93
N PRO A 174 -9.57 -13.20 16.97
CA PRO A 174 -9.18 -14.52 17.42
C PRO A 174 -10.38 -15.30 17.95
N ILE A 175 -10.61 -16.51 17.45
CA ILE A 175 -11.67 -17.40 17.95
C ILE A 175 -11.45 -17.67 19.43
N ALA A 176 -12.42 -17.28 20.27
CA ALA A 176 -12.39 -17.57 21.69
C ALA A 176 -12.89 -19.00 21.94
N PHE A 177 -11.99 -19.89 22.37
CA PHE A 177 -12.34 -21.25 22.77
C PHE A 177 -12.56 -21.31 24.29
N PHE A 178 -13.64 -21.97 24.72
CA PHE A 178 -13.91 -22.21 26.15
C PHE A 178 -13.27 -23.50 26.69
N ASN A 179 -12.56 -24.22 25.83
CA ASN A 179 -11.83 -25.45 26.11
C ASN A 179 -10.34 -25.24 25.82
N THR A 180 -9.47 -25.90 26.60
CA THR A 180 -8.04 -25.94 26.31
C THR A 180 -7.82 -26.58 24.94
N VAL A 181 -7.25 -25.82 24.01
CA VAL A 181 -6.78 -26.34 22.71
C VAL A 181 -5.33 -26.79 22.91
N ASN A 182 -5.05 -28.06 22.64
CA ASN A 182 -3.68 -28.54 22.56
C ASN A 182 -3.19 -28.28 21.14
N LEU A 183 -2.33 -27.28 20.99
CA LEU A 183 -1.61 -27.02 19.75
C LEU A 183 -0.36 -27.92 19.74
N SER A 184 -0.19 -28.70 18.70
CA SER A 184 1.02 -29.49 18.41
C SER A 184 1.59 -29.04 17.07
N ASP A 185 2.90 -29.23 16.86
CA ASP A 185 3.61 -28.80 15.64
C ASP A 185 3.43 -27.30 15.35
N ILE A 186 4.08 -26.51 16.20
CA ILE A 186 4.11 -25.06 16.03
C ILE A 186 5.44 -24.70 15.39
N HIS A 187 5.36 -24.05 14.23
CA HIS A 187 6.50 -23.49 13.53
C HIS A 187 6.46 -21.98 13.65
N SER A 188 7.62 -21.33 13.77
CA SER A 188 7.61 -19.88 13.94
C SER A 188 8.88 -19.22 13.43
N ALA A 189 8.69 -18.04 12.83
CA ALA A 189 9.78 -17.13 12.49
C ALA A 189 9.44 -15.73 12.96
N GLN A 190 10.40 -15.06 13.59
CA GLN A 190 10.30 -13.64 13.92
C GLN A 190 11.08 -12.82 12.90
N HIS A 191 10.41 -11.90 12.21
CA HIS A 191 11.04 -11.07 11.21
C HIS A 191 11.98 -10.05 11.86
N PRO A 192 13.25 -9.95 11.42
CA PRO A 192 14.29 -9.22 12.15
C PRO A 192 14.16 -7.69 12.06
N ASP A 193 13.47 -7.17 11.04
CA ASP A 193 13.40 -5.72 10.81
C ASP A 193 12.27 -5.05 11.59
N ASP A 194 11.10 -5.69 11.66
CA ASP A 194 9.85 -5.15 12.23
C ASP A 194 9.38 -5.90 13.48
N GLY A 195 9.96 -7.07 13.76
CA GLY A 195 9.64 -7.86 14.94
C GLY A 195 8.33 -8.66 14.85
N GLN A 196 7.67 -8.65 13.69
CA GLN A 196 6.45 -9.43 13.47
C GLN A 196 6.74 -10.93 13.63
N LEU A 197 5.83 -11.65 14.28
CA LEU A 197 5.93 -13.08 14.51
C LEU A 197 4.97 -13.82 13.58
N TYR A 198 5.51 -14.72 12.78
CA TYR A 198 4.76 -15.63 11.92
C TYR A 198 4.66 -16.97 12.63
N LEU A 199 3.44 -17.45 12.85
CA LEU A 199 3.17 -18.66 13.60
C LEU A 199 2.40 -19.66 12.72
N GLY A 200 3.06 -20.75 12.35
CA GLY A 200 2.49 -21.87 11.61
C GLY A 200 1.92 -22.92 12.55
N ILE A 201 0.68 -23.31 12.32
CA ILE A 201 -0.02 -24.37 13.04
C ILE A 201 -0.84 -25.14 12.01
N GLU A 202 -0.66 -26.47 11.94
CA GLU A 202 -1.29 -27.31 10.90
C GLU A 202 -1.02 -26.69 9.51
N ASN A 203 -2.06 -26.36 8.73
CA ASN A 203 -1.93 -25.71 7.42
C ASN A 203 -2.17 -24.20 7.44
N SER A 204 -2.12 -23.55 8.60
CA SER A 204 -2.43 -22.13 8.76
C SER A 204 -1.26 -21.33 9.33
N VAL A 205 -1.11 -20.08 8.85
CA VAL A 205 -0.12 -19.12 9.35
C VAL A 205 -0.84 -17.93 9.95
N TYR A 206 -0.49 -17.56 11.17
CA TYR A 206 -0.95 -16.36 11.86
C TYR A 206 0.18 -15.33 11.90
N VAL A 207 -0.16 -14.06 11.65
CA VAL A 207 0.78 -12.94 11.74
C VAL A 207 0.45 -12.14 12.99
N LEU A 208 1.43 -12.04 13.87
CA LEU A 208 1.32 -11.37 15.16
C LEU A 208 2.26 -10.16 15.22
N ASP A 209 1.75 -9.05 15.72
CA ASP A 209 2.52 -7.86 16.05
C ASP A 209 2.17 -7.39 17.46
N ALA A 210 3.17 -7.40 18.34
CA ALA A 210 3.03 -7.01 19.74
C ALA A 210 2.71 -5.51 19.94
N ASN A 211 2.87 -4.68 18.91
CA ASN A 211 2.54 -3.26 18.94
C ASN A 211 1.11 -2.97 18.46
N ASN A 212 0.41 -3.98 17.95
CA ASN A 212 -0.97 -3.86 17.50
C ASN A 212 -1.95 -4.41 18.56
N ASN A 213 -3.19 -3.89 18.52
CA ASN A 213 -4.28 -4.37 19.35
C ASN A 213 -5.55 -4.46 18.50
N PRO A 214 -6.00 -5.67 18.09
CA PRO A 214 -5.49 -6.98 18.54
C PRO A 214 -4.09 -7.31 18.01
N GLU A 215 -3.39 -8.20 18.72
CA GLU A 215 -2.01 -8.63 18.39
C GLU A 215 -1.96 -9.46 17.11
N ILE A 216 -3.00 -10.25 16.80
CA ILE A 216 -3.11 -10.95 15.53
C ILE A 216 -3.63 -9.97 14.48
N ILE A 217 -2.80 -9.67 13.49
CA ILE A 217 -3.11 -8.70 12.45
C ILE A 217 -3.54 -9.35 11.14
N ASP A 218 -3.11 -10.60 10.89
CA ASP A 218 -3.49 -11.35 9.69
C ASP A 218 -3.45 -12.87 9.91
N SER A 219 -4.10 -13.62 9.03
CA SER A 219 -4.07 -15.08 9.00
C SER A 219 -4.25 -15.64 7.59
N PHE A 220 -3.47 -16.67 7.27
CA PHE A 220 -3.54 -17.40 6.02
C PHE A 220 -3.86 -18.87 6.29
N THR A 221 -4.67 -19.47 5.42
CA THR A 221 -4.90 -20.92 5.40
C THR A 221 -4.45 -21.44 4.05
N LEU A 222 -3.54 -22.40 4.06
CA LEU A 222 -3.00 -23.03 2.86
C LEU A 222 -3.98 -24.09 2.32
N ASP A 223 -3.80 -24.45 1.05
CA ASP A 223 -4.56 -25.55 0.45
C ASP A 223 -4.28 -26.85 1.21
N GLU A 224 -5.32 -27.55 1.65
CA GLU A 224 -5.21 -28.81 2.40
C GLU A 224 -4.39 -29.88 1.64
N THR A 225 -4.33 -29.82 0.32
CA THR A 225 -3.52 -30.75 -0.49
C THR A 225 -2.01 -30.55 -0.32
N MET A 226 -1.58 -29.40 0.22
CA MET A 226 -0.19 -29.14 0.58
C MET A 226 0.22 -29.85 1.89
N GLY A 227 -0.76 -30.28 2.70
CA GLY A 227 -0.54 -30.82 4.02
C GLY A 227 -0.10 -29.76 5.04
N ASP A 228 0.41 -30.23 6.17
CA ASP A 228 0.78 -29.35 7.29
C ASP A 228 2.08 -28.58 7.00
N ILE A 229 2.23 -27.43 7.65
CA ILE A 229 3.44 -26.63 7.67
C ILE A 229 4.52 -27.41 8.43
N VAL A 230 5.72 -27.50 7.84
CA VAL A 230 6.88 -28.13 8.48
C VAL A 230 7.94 -27.13 8.89
N ASP A 231 7.96 -25.95 8.27
CA ASP A 231 8.80 -24.86 8.72
C ASP A 231 8.36 -23.51 8.15
N ILE A 232 8.76 -22.45 8.86
CA ILE A 232 8.62 -21.06 8.42
C ILE A 232 9.98 -20.41 8.58
N GLU A 233 10.51 -19.84 7.50
CA GLU A 233 11.84 -19.22 7.49
C GLU A 233 11.84 -17.90 6.76
N ILE A 234 12.77 -17.01 7.14
CA ILE A 234 12.89 -15.69 6.52
C ILE A 234 14.01 -15.73 5.48
N GLY A 235 13.64 -15.45 4.23
CA GLY A 235 14.55 -15.39 3.11
C GLY A 235 15.52 -14.21 3.21
N PRO A 236 16.63 -14.21 2.43
CA PRO A 236 17.57 -13.09 2.41
C PRO A 236 16.98 -11.75 1.92
N ASN A 237 15.86 -11.79 1.21
CA ASN A 237 15.08 -10.63 0.79
C ASN A 237 14.05 -10.18 1.84
N GLY A 238 14.01 -10.86 2.99
CA GLY A 238 13.07 -10.67 4.08
C GLY A 238 11.66 -11.21 3.80
N ASN A 239 11.43 -11.89 2.67
CA ASN A 239 10.17 -12.59 2.45
C ASN A 239 10.08 -13.81 3.37
N ILE A 240 8.86 -14.17 3.76
CA ILE A 240 8.61 -15.28 4.67
C ILE A 240 8.28 -16.49 3.83
N HIS A 241 9.13 -17.50 3.87
CA HIS A 241 8.95 -18.76 3.17
C HIS A 241 8.27 -19.77 4.08
N ILE A 242 7.25 -20.45 3.55
CA ILE A 242 6.48 -21.45 4.26
C ILE A 242 6.67 -22.77 3.53
N ALA A 243 7.19 -23.77 4.24
CA ALA A 243 7.39 -25.12 3.74
C ALA A 243 6.29 -26.04 4.27
N THR A 244 5.85 -26.97 3.43
CA THR A 244 4.78 -27.93 3.78
C THR A 244 5.24 -29.38 3.62
N THR A 245 4.55 -30.29 4.29
CA THR A 245 4.86 -31.74 4.30
C THR A 245 4.89 -32.36 2.90
N SER A 246 4.14 -31.82 1.92
CA SER A 246 4.13 -32.30 0.53
C SER A 246 5.35 -31.86 -0.31
N GLY A 247 6.26 -31.06 0.28
CA GLY A 247 7.37 -30.45 -0.45
C GLY A 247 6.93 -29.30 -1.36
N GLN A 248 5.77 -28.70 -1.08
CA GLN A 248 5.33 -27.45 -1.70
C GLN A 248 5.67 -26.25 -0.80
N PHE A 249 5.85 -25.09 -1.44
CA PHE A 249 6.25 -23.87 -0.75
C PHE A 249 5.31 -22.71 -1.09
N GLN A 250 4.98 -21.93 -0.07
CA GLN A 250 4.32 -20.63 -0.21
C GLN A 250 5.25 -19.54 0.30
N MET A 251 4.93 -18.30 -0.02
CA MET A 251 5.68 -17.15 0.45
C MET A 251 4.75 -16.01 0.79
N ILE A 252 5.01 -15.34 1.91
CA ILE A 252 4.39 -14.07 2.24
C ILE A 252 5.37 -12.97 1.86
N SER A 253 4.91 -12.07 0.99
CA SER A 253 5.65 -10.91 0.52
C SER A 253 5.95 -9.95 1.67
N ARG A 254 7.23 -9.58 1.85
CA ARG A 254 7.60 -8.51 2.78
C ARG A 254 7.05 -7.15 2.37
N ALA A 255 6.83 -6.93 1.07
CA ALA A 255 6.49 -5.61 0.55
C ALA A 255 5.06 -5.19 0.88
N ASP A 256 4.13 -6.15 0.88
CA ASP A 256 2.69 -5.90 0.96
C ASP A 256 1.92 -6.96 1.76
N GLY A 257 2.60 -7.94 2.37
CA GLY A 257 1.98 -8.98 3.18
C GLY A 257 1.19 -10.02 2.38
N THR A 258 1.26 -10.01 1.05
CA THR A 258 0.46 -10.93 0.21
C THR A 258 1.02 -12.35 0.22
N LEU A 259 0.13 -13.34 0.37
CA LEU A 259 0.45 -14.76 0.17
C LEU A 259 0.52 -15.08 -1.33
N GLN A 260 1.62 -15.68 -1.76
CA GLN A 260 1.89 -16.02 -3.15
C GLN A 260 2.70 -17.32 -3.26
N PRO A 261 2.76 -17.94 -4.45
CA PRO A 261 3.59 -19.12 -4.68
C PRO A 261 5.04 -18.90 -4.24
N GLY A 262 5.59 -19.88 -3.52
CA GLY A 262 6.95 -19.83 -3.01
C GLY A 262 7.99 -20.41 -3.98
N LEU A 263 8.99 -21.07 -3.40
CA LEU A 263 10.04 -21.77 -4.15
C LEU A 263 9.44 -22.90 -5.01
N ALA A 264 10.20 -23.38 -6.00
CA ALA A 264 9.79 -24.54 -6.79
C ALA A 264 9.47 -25.75 -5.88
N SER A 265 8.49 -26.57 -6.26
CA SER A 265 8.15 -27.75 -5.46
C SER A 265 9.25 -28.80 -5.55
N LEU A 266 9.58 -29.41 -4.41
CA LEU A 266 10.43 -30.61 -4.32
C LEU A 266 9.65 -31.91 -4.57
N GLY A 267 8.32 -31.82 -4.60
CA GLY A 267 7.38 -32.84 -5.06
C GLY A 267 7.61 -34.24 -4.52
N ILE A 268 7.11 -34.52 -3.32
CA ILE A 268 6.70 -35.81 -2.74
C ILE A 268 6.37 -35.55 -1.26
N ASP A 269 5.46 -36.31 -0.67
CA ASP A 269 5.18 -36.21 0.76
C ASP A 269 6.38 -36.66 1.60
N GLY A 270 6.54 -36.01 2.76
CA GLY A 270 7.50 -36.37 3.78
C GLY A 270 8.69 -35.42 3.91
N LEU A 271 8.54 -34.17 3.45
CA LEU A 271 9.48 -33.11 3.79
C LEU A 271 9.55 -33.01 5.33
N ALA A 272 10.76 -33.02 5.88
CA ALA A 272 10.97 -33.00 7.33
C ALA A 272 11.37 -31.63 7.83
N LEU A 273 12.25 -30.93 7.09
CA LEU A 273 12.79 -29.64 7.48
C LEU A 273 13.05 -28.77 6.25
N PHE A 274 13.00 -27.47 6.48
CA PHE A 274 13.38 -26.43 5.54
C PHE A 274 14.18 -25.38 6.31
N GLY A 275 15.26 -24.85 5.73
CA GLY A 275 16.12 -23.90 6.43
C GLY A 275 16.73 -22.90 5.49
N VAL A 276 16.78 -21.64 5.92
CA VAL A 276 17.48 -20.56 5.23
C VAL A 276 18.72 -20.21 6.05
N PHE A 277 19.90 -20.47 5.50
CA PHE A 277 21.17 -20.18 6.15
C PHE A 277 22.05 -19.24 5.30
N ALA A 278 23.19 -18.84 5.87
CA ALA A 278 24.14 -17.95 5.20
C ALA A 278 24.71 -18.58 3.91
N SER A 279 24.87 -19.91 3.89
CA SER A 279 25.36 -20.63 2.71
C SER A 279 24.31 -20.91 1.64
N GLY A 280 23.02 -20.72 1.94
CA GLY A 280 21.93 -20.94 1.01
C GLY A 280 20.66 -21.48 1.66
N ILE A 281 19.74 -21.93 0.81
CA ILE A 281 18.44 -22.46 1.22
C ILE A 281 18.49 -23.99 1.05
N PHE A 282 18.08 -24.70 2.10
CA PHE A 282 18.16 -26.16 2.17
C PHE A 282 16.82 -26.77 2.56
N ALA A 283 16.60 -27.99 2.11
CA ALA A 283 15.43 -28.78 2.43
C ALA A 283 15.84 -30.23 2.62
N VAL A 284 15.20 -30.90 3.58
CA VAL A 284 15.55 -32.28 3.95
C VAL A 284 14.28 -33.11 4.09
N TYR A 285 14.27 -34.27 3.43
CA TYR A 285 13.21 -35.27 3.60
C TYR A 285 13.44 -36.14 4.83
N ASN A 286 12.40 -36.78 5.34
CA ASN A 286 12.50 -37.70 6.50
C ASN A 286 13.53 -38.82 6.30
N ASN A 287 13.74 -39.28 5.06
CA ASN A 287 14.76 -40.27 4.75
C ASN A 287 16.19 -39.71 4.76
N GLY A 288 16.40 -38.43 5.08
CA GLY A 288 17.71 -37.78 5.12
C GLY A 288 18.22 -37.29 3.76
N SER A 289 17.44 -37.36 2.68
CA SER A 289 17.85 -36.76 1.41
C SER A 289 17.90 -35.23 1.54
N LEU A 290 19.09 -34.66 1.32
CA LEU A 290 19.38 -33.23 1.44
C LEU A 290 19.40 -32.57 0.07
N TYR A 291 18.68 -31.47 -0.04
CA TYR A 291 18.61 -30.63 -1.23
C TYR A 291 19.07 -29.21 -0.90
N GLN A 292 19.71 -28.57 -1.87
CA GLN A 292 20.02 -27.13 -1.84
C GLN A 292 19.28 -26.46 -3.00
N TYR A 293 18.69 -25.29 -2.76
CA TYR A 293 18.02 -24.53 -3.82
C TYR A 293 19.03 -23.70 -4.62
N ASP A 294 19.04 -23.88 -5.94
CA ASP A 294 19.76 -22.99 -6.85
C ASP A 294 18.86 -21.79 -7.19
N LEU A 295 19.19 -20.63 -6.62
CA LEU A 295 18.48 -19.37 -6.84
C LEU A 295 18.55 -18.89 -8.30
N ILE A 296 19.57 -19.27 -9.06
CA ILE A 296 19.76 -18.85 -10.45
C ILE A 296 18.92 -19.74 -11.38
N ALA A 297 19.00 -21.06 -11.20
CA ALA A 297 18.20 -22.00 -11.98
C ALA A 297 16.73 -22.05 -11.53
N SER A 298 16.43 -21.59 -10.32
CA SER A 298 15.12 -21.73 -9.65
C SER A 298 14.71 -23.19 -9.46
N GLU A 299 15.67 -24.08 -9.22
CA GLU A 299 15.50 -25.53 -9.11
C GLU A 299 16.18 -26.07 -7.85
N TRP A 300 15.80 -27.28 -7.44
CA TRP A 300 16.38 -27.96 -6.29
C TRP A 300 17.44 -28.98 -6.72
N ASP A 301 18.65 -28.82 -6.18
CA ASP A 301 19.76 -29.72 -6.42
C ASP A 301 19.88 -30.74 -5.28
N LEU A 302 19.82 -32.03 -5.62
CA LEU A 302 20.10 -33.12 -4.68
C LEU A 302 21.59 -33.12 -4.32
N LYS A 303 21.91 -32.92 -3.04
CA LYS A 303 23.27 -32.90 -2.52
C LYS A 303 23.73 -34.26 -2.02
N VAL A 304 22.84 -34.96 -1.33
CA VAL A 304 23.09 -36.33 -0.87
C VAL A 304 21.77 -37.05 -0.66
N SER A 305 21.73 -38.33 -1.01
CA SER A 305 20.60 -39.21 -0.78
C SER A 305 20.99 -40.36 0.14
N ASN A 306 20.03 -40.88 0.90
CA ASN A 306 20.18 -42.10 1.69
C ASN A 306 20.32 -43.37 0.81
N GLY A 307 20.12 -43.24 -0.51
CA GLY A 307 20.25 -44.34 -1.47
C GLY A 307 21.67 -44.57 -1.98
N ASP A 308 22.58 -43.59 -1.81
CA ASP A 308 23.94 -43.70 -2.33
C ASP A 308 24.86 -44.38 -1.31
N THR A 309 25.65 -45.32 -1.84
CA THR A 309 26.52 -46.30 -1.18
C THR A 309 27.68 -45.70 -0.37
N THR A 310 27.44 -44.65 0.40
CA THR A 310 28.40 -44.07 1.32
C THR A 310 28.20 -44.72 2.69
N THR A 311 29.30 -45.08 3.36
CA THR A 311 29.27 -45.49 4.77
C THR A 311 29.00 -44.31 5.71
N LEU A 312 28.70 -43.13 5.17
CA LEU A 312 28.68 -41.86 5.89
C LEU A 312 27.27 -41.25 5.98
N TRP A 313 26.36 -41.61 5.07
CA TRP A 313 25.01 -41.04 4.98
C TRP A 313 23.98 -42.13 4.67
N PHE A 314 23.54 -42.87 5.69
CA PHE A 314 22.71 -44.06 5.51
C PHE A 314 21.79 -44.30 6.70
N GLY A 315 20.72 -45.08 6.50
CA GLY A 315 19.88 -45.60 7.57
C GLY A 315 19.03 -44.54 8.29
N ILE A 316 18.91 -43.35 7.72
CA ILE A 316 18.11 -42.25 8.24
C ILE A 316 16.64 -42.50 7.87
N THR A 317 15.73 -42.44 8.84
CA THR A 317 14.29 -42.49 8.55
C THR A 317 13.51 -41.35 9.19
N GLU A 318 14.15 -40.59 10.08
CA GLU A 318 13.59 -39.41 10.72
C GLU A 318 14.70 -38.35 10.87
N VAL A 319 14.33 -37.09 10.64
CA VAL A 319 15.19 -35.92 10.80
C VAL A 319 14.52 -34.96 11.78
N TYR A 320 15.27 -34.46 12.75
CA TYR A 320 14.74 -33.66 13.86
C TYR A 320 15.27 -32.22 13.89
N GLY A 321 16.39 -31.95 13.22
CA GLY A 321 16.95 -30.60 13.17
C GLY A 321 18.03 -30.46 12.12
N MET A 322 18.27 -29.23 11.70
CA MET A 322 19.31 -28.85 10.74
C MET A 322 20.03 -27.61 11.27
N HIS A 323 21.36 -27.60 11.20
CA HIS A 323 22.18 -26.49 11.72
C HIS A 323 23.40 -26.27 10.84
N GLU A 324 23.73 -25.02 10.54
CA GLU A 324 24.97 -24.65 9.84
C GLU A 324 26.01 -24.11 10.83
N GLN A 325 27.22 -24.66 10.79
CA GLN A 325 28.36 -24.13 11.55
C GLN A 325 29.67 -24.33 10.79
N SER A 326 30.39 -23.23 10.55
CA SER A 326 31.73 -23.26 9.95
C SER A 326 31.77 -24.02 8.61
N ASP A 327 30.85 -23.65 7.70
CA ASP A 327 30.68 -24.25 6.38
C ASP A 327 30.35 -25.76 6.39
N VAL A 328 29.86 -26.27 7.51
CA VAL A 328 29.35 -27.64 7.62
C VAL A 328 27.89 -27.60 8.03
N LEU A 329 27.06 -28.31 7.29
CA LEU A 329 25.67 -28.54 7.62
C LEU A 329 25.56 -29.83 8.45
N TYR A 330 24.88 -29.75 9.58
CA TYR A 330 24.65 -30.84 10.52
C TYR A 330 23.17 -31.20 10.50
N LEU A 331 22.86 -32.48 10.38
CA LEU A 331 21.49 -32.98 10.53
C LEU A 331 21.38 -33.79 11.82
N ALA A 332 20.42 -33.46 12.67
CA ALA A 332 20.06 -34.31 13.78
C ALA A 332 19.07 -35.37 13.27
N THR A 333 19.43 -36.65 13.37
CA THR A 333 18.61 -37.76 12.85
C THR A 333 18.48 -38.88 13.87
N ASN A 334 17.60 -39.83 13.58
CA ASN A 334 17.47 -41.05 14.38
C ASN A 334 18.67 -42.02 14.25
N ASN A 335 19.59 -41.77 13.31
CA ASN A 335 20.81 -42.55 13.10
C ASN A 335 22.08 -41.69 13.26
N GLY A 336 22.12 -40.88 14.31
CA GLY A 336 23.26 -40.02 14.64
C GLY A 336 23.19 -38.64 13.98
N VAL A 337 24.36 -38.03 13.78
CA VAL A 337 24.47 -36.68 13.20
C VAL A 337 25.26 -36.74 11.89
N PRO A 338 24.60 -36.92 10.73
CA PRO A 338 25.19 -36.72 9.42
C PRO A 338 25.70 -35.28 9.26
N ARG A 339 26.80 -35.16 8.51
CA ARG A 339 27.49 -33.88 8.30
C ARG A 339 27.81 -33.72 6.82
N TYR A 340 27.58 -32.53 6.29
CA TYR A 340 27.83 -32.20 4.89
C TYR A 340 28.74 -30.97 4.82
N ASP A 341 29.91 -31.12 4.21
CA ASP A 341 30.86 -30.03 4.01
C ASP A 341 30.45 -29.23 2.78
N LEU A 342 30.10 -27.96 2.99
CA LEU A 342 29.62 -27.05 1.95
C LEU A 342 30.76 -26.51 1.09
N ASN A 343 32.01 -26.54 1.57
CA ASN A 343 33.18 -26.11 0.80
C ASN A 343 33.62 -27.18 -0.20
N SER A 344 33.63 -28.45 0.23
CA SER A 344 34.02 -29.57 -0.63
C SER A 344 32.84 -30.23 -1.35
N ASP A 345 31.61 -29.79 -1.05
CA ASP A 345 30.35 -30.33 -1.57
C ASP A 345 30.25 -31.86 -1.38
N SER A 346 30.53 -32.33 -0.16
CA SER A 346 30.63 -33.76 0.13
C SER A 346 30.22 -34.15 1.56
N PRO A 347 29.67 -35.37 1.76
CA PRO A 347 29.35 -35.88 3.10
C PRO A 347 30.63 -36.18 3.89
N LEU A 348 30.64 -35.81 5.16
CA LEU A 348 31.69 -36.11 6.13
C LEU A 348 31.33 -37.31 7.01
N GLU A 349 32.28 -37.80 7.81
CA GLU A 349 31.98 -38.86 8.79
C GLU A 349 30.83 -38.44 9.72
N ALA A 350 29.72 -39.18 9.71
CA ALA A 350 28.64 -38.95 10.65
C ALA A 350 29.10 -39.22 12.09
N TRP A 351 28.59 -38.44 13.05
CA TRP A 351 28.85 -38.65 14.46
C TRP A 351 27.81 -39.61 15.07
N GLY A 352 28.26 -40.44 16.01
CA GLY A 352 27.37 -41.37 16.73
C GLY A 352 26.86 -42.56 15.92
N THR A 353 27.30 -42.72 14.66
CA THR A 353 27.04 -43.94 13.88
C THR A 353 28.00 -45.05 14.30
N GLY A 354 27.59 -46.32 14.17
CA GLY A 354 28.42 -47.48 14.50
C GLY A 354 29.74 -47.62 13.72
N PHE A 355 30.00 -46.72 12.76
CA PHE A 355 31.21 -46.65 11.95
C PHE A 355 32.06 -45.40 12.21
N SER A 356 31.59 -44.48 13.08
CA SER A 356 32.29 -43.24 13.37
C SER A 356 33.54 -43.46 14.21
N SER A 357 34.65 -42.84 13.82
CA SER A 357 35.86 -42.72 14.67
C SER A 357 35.61 -41.83 15.91
N THR A 358 34.51 -41.08 15.91
CA THR A 358 34.07 -40.17 16.97
C THR A 358 32.72 -40.65 17.52
N GLN A 359 32.78 -41.72 18.31
CA GLN A 359 31.63 -42.15 19.10
C GLN A 359 31.27 -41.05 20.10
N ASN A 360 29.99 -40.68 20.15
CA ASN A 360 29.48 -39.79 21.18
C ASN A 360 29.48 -40.58 22.51
N VAL A 361 30.56 -40.45 23.29
CA VAL A 361 30.67 -41.02 24.64
C VAL A 361 29.99 -40.08 25.63
N LEU A 362 28.74 -39.72 25.37
CA LEU A 362 27.88 -39.19 26.44
C LEU A 362 27.44 -40.41 27.25
N HIS A 363 28.04 -40.56 28.43
CA HIS A 363 27.51 -41.45 29.44
C HIS A 363 26.10 -40.94 29.77
N SER A 364 25.08 -41.78 29.61
CA SER A 364 23.75 -41.44 30.09
C SER A 364 23.82 -41.36 31.61
N ASP A 365 23.83 -40.16 32.17
CA ASP A 365 23.57 -39.98 33.59
C ASP A 365 22.08 -40.25 33.81
N ILE A 366 21.75 -41.53 34.03
CA ILE A 366 20.50 -41.93 34.64
C ILE A 366 20.52 -41.36 36.05
N ILE A 367 19.76 -40.29 36.29
CA ILE A 367 19.34 -39.91 37.64
C ILE A 367 18.05 -40.69 37.91
N THR A 368 18.16 -41.80 38.63
CA THR A 368 17.03 -42.57 39.18
C THR A 368 16.26 -41.79 40.22
#